data_AF-A0A2D5VW82-F1
#
_entry.id   AF-A0A2D5VW82-F1
#
_cell.length_a   1.000
_cell.length_b   1.000
_cell.length_c   1.000
_cell.angle_alpha   90.00
_cell.angle_beta   90.00
_cell.angle_gamma   90.00
#
_symmetry.space_group_name_H-M   'P 1'
#
loop_
_entity.id
_entity.type
_entity.pdbx_description
1 polymer ?
#
loop_
_entity_poly.entity_id
_entity_poly.type
_entity_poly.pdbx_seq_one_letter_code
_entity_poly.pdbx_strand_id
1 'polypeptide(L)'
;MCIYRRDNIGRSLPRIHGFQHKVGKRKNGFIASSLSFMAPDSPDHTLRKTPNPQQEEVVAKRPPWKRILALLGSMALLILVFRKIQVPLLWQTLKETHPGWLAAALMAFGGQCLFAGIRWHLVLSATRTSIHGLQTLRLVLMAHAFGFVFMGPLAGDVFKCRLQSTWARQPMAPLLSTTPLDRLFGLLGGLCFGFLMIFMGWLNDGLPALPAPKKGWGVIILVSITLLIWLLKKALKEPPRDTSRKQGIMGPFLESLKNHWHGVRSNPRVAVGAIGSAIMVHFCLTLVMVFCILSSTQVEYPWWQILWVFPVISMLTAIPVSISGAGVREGSTMILLSFYGIPSEKAVAAAMLTWCVQALWALGGYALLKRERRAWRHKSEQELPGKTLISIILPTWNEADQIPRLAKHLQERAPDCEWILADGGSHDATCSLAKSFGFRVINSEKGRGLQLDQGLQAAKGDQVVFMHVDTRLPDRWEDAMLRCLKDPRVVGGAFFKRFDHPHWLMRGSRIRCLLMMVVMGRAFGDQCLFARRDILMASGGVPRLPLMEDLAMCRQLRRHGNLALADACVMTSARRFRQRGVLRTYGLMGWLWLRYALGSPAEALASRYHPEEKTPT
;
A
#
# COMPACT_ATOMS: atom_id res chain seq x y z
N MET A 1 54.80 6.25 -1.21
CA MET A 1 56.06 6.37 -0.46
C MET A 1 56.49 7.82 -0.55
N CYS A 2 56.86 8.41 0.59
CA CYS A 2 57.34 9.80 0.78
C CYS A 2 56.31 10.94 0.70
N ILE A 3 56.18 11.89 1.65
CA ILE A 3 56.51 12.03 3.08
C ILE A 3 55.91 13.41 3.51
N TYR A 4 55.29 13.45 4.70
CA TYR A 4 55.15 14.55 5.66
C TYR A 4 55.34 16.04 5.25
N ARG A 5 54.40 16.90 5.68
CA ARG A 5 54.70 17.86 6.78
C ARG A 5 53.46 18.38 7.50
N ARG A 6 53.58 18.35 8.82
CA ARG A 6 52.74 18.93 9.87
C ARG A 6 53.17 20.39 10.12
N ASP A 7 52.41 21.07 10.98
CA ASP A 7 52.71 22.31 11.73
C ASP A 7 52.03 23.57 11.19
N ASN A 8 51.50 24.50 12.00
CA ASN A 8 51.09 24.56 13.40
C ASN A 8 50.45 25.96 13.59
N ILE A 9 49.84 26.19 14.76
CA ILE A 9 49.61 27.51 15.40
C ILE A 9 48.40 28.33 14.95
N GLY A 10 47.59 28.68 15.95
CA GLY A 10 46.40 29.51 15.85
C GLY A 10 46.61 30.97 16.20
N ARG A 11 45.51 31.56 16.68
CA ARG A 11 45.25 32.96 17.07
C ARG A 11 44.76 33.84 15.91
N SER A 12 43.47 34.16 15.92
CA SER A 12 42.98 35.43 16.48
C SER A 12 41.55 35.72 15.99
N LEU A 13 40.65 35.93 16.95
CA LEU A 13 39.36 36.59 16.72
C LEU A 13 39.60 38.06 16.33
N PRO A 14 38.65 38.66 15.61
CA PRO A 14 38.03 39.85 16.17
C PRO A 14 36.50 39.74 16.20
N ARG A 15 35.95 40.06 17.37
CA ARG A 15 34.56 40.53 17.53
C ARG A 15 34.42 41.88 16.85
N ILE A 16 33.39 42.06 16.02
CA ILE A 16 32.84 43.39 15.72
C ILE A 16 31.32 43.34 15.90
N HIS A 17 30.85 44.37 16.60
CA HIS A 17 29.49 44.63 17.04
C HIS A 17 28.46 44.81 15.91
N GLY A 18 27.23 44.38 16.22
CA GLY A 18 26.07 45.27 16.28
C GLY A 18 25.56 45.84 14.96
N PHE A 19 24.50 45.23 14.42
CA PHE A 19 23.43 45.98 13.76
C PHE A 19 22.08 45.34 14.09
N GLN A 20 21.36 45.97 15.02
CA GLN A 20 19.92 45.82 15.15
C GLN A 20 19.26 46.60 14.01
N HIS A 21 18.38 45.97 13.24
CA HIS A 21 17.18 46.67 12.79
C HIS A 21 15.97 45.74 12.65
N LYS A 22 14.87 46.33 13.08
CA LYS A 22 13.55 45.78 13.39
C LYS A 22 12.69 45.51 12.14
N VAL A 23 11.85 44.47 12.28
CA VAL A 23 10.48 44.31 11.77
C VAL A 23 10.27 43.90 10.30
N GLY A 24 9.71 42.71 10.13
CA GLY A 24 9.14 42.19 8.88
C GLY A 24 8.24 40.98 9.12
N LYS A 25 7.06 41.26 9.67
CA LYS A 25 5.96 40.34 10.02
C LYS A 25 5.57 39.30 8.94
N ARG A 26 5.09 38.14 9.43
CA ARG A 26 4.07 37.21 8.87
C ARG A 26 4.52 36.20 7.79
N LYS A 27 4.49 34.89 8.13
CA LYS A 27 3.41 33.93 7.75
C LYS A 27 3.77 32.47 8.10
N ASN A 28 2.72 31.75 8.53
CA ASN A 28 2.50 30.29 8.48
C ASN A 28 3.01 29.39 9.62
N GLY A 29 2.53 29.65 10.84
CA GLY A 29 2.35 28.60 11.85
C GLY A 29 1.01 27.89 11.65
N PHE A 30 0.97 26.81 10.87
CA PHE A 30 -0.24 25.98 10.69
C PHE A 30 -0.03 24.50 11.06
N ILE A 31 1.21 24.05 11.31
CA ILE A 31 1.51 22.63 11.55
C ILE A 31 1.84 22.34 13.03
N ALA A 32 2.34 23.32 13.79
CA ALA A 32 2.87 23.09 15.13
C ALA A 32 1.80 22.87 16.23
N SER A 33 0.63 23.52 16.16
CA SER A 33 -0.30 23.55 17.30
C SER A 33 -1.15 22.28 17.49
N SER A 34 -1.14 21.36 16.51
CA SER A 34 -1.84 20.07 16.62
C SER A 34 -0.94 18.96 17.19
N LEU A 35 0.36 19.23 17.37
CA LEU A 35 1.39 18.25 17.72
C LEU A 35 1.65 18.16 19.24
N SER A 36 1.10 19.08 20.04
CA SER A 36 1.43 19.21 21.47
C SER A 36 0.64 18.32 22.43
N PHE A 37 -0.18 17.38 21.94
CA PHE A 37 -0.99 16.49 22.80
C PHE A 37 -0.46 15.04 22.85
N MET A 38 0.72 14.77 22.26
CA MET A 38 1.22 13.40 22.04
C MET A 38 2.75 13.33 22.12
N ALA A 39 3.36 13.80 23.21
CA ALA A 39 4.71 13.36 23.59
C ALA A 39 4.58 12.07 24.41
N PRO A 40 5.32 10.99 24.11
CA PRO A 40 5.47 9.88 25.04
C PRO A 40 6.49 10.23 26.12
N ASP A 41 6.17 9.90 27.38
CA ASP A 41 7.13 9.92 28.49
C ASP A 41 8.28 8.96 28.17
N SER A 42 9.51 9.48 28.09
CA SER A 42 10.73 8.70 27.91
C SER A 42 11.43 8.50 29.25
N PRO A 43 11.80 7.27 29.65
CA PRO A 43 12.69 7.06 30.79
C PRO A 43 14.17 7.08 30.34
N ASP A 44 14.94 7.97 30.96
CA ASP A 44 16.41 8.03 31.13
C ASP A 44 17.35 8.13 29.90
N HIS A 45 18.52 8.80 29.94
CA HIS A 45 19.31 9.43 31.01
C HIS A 45 20.30 10.46 30.41
N THR A 46 20.66 11.46 31.23
CA THR A 46 21.95 12.18 31.36
C THR A 46 22.67 12.86 30.17
N LEU A 47 23.07 14.12 30.44
CA LEU A 47 24.00 15.00 29.72
C LEU A 47 23.53 15.64 28.40
N ARG A 48 22.56 16.55 28.50
CA ARG A 48 22.53 17.76 27.67
C ARG A 48 22.37 19.00 28.54
N LYS A 49 23.24 19.98 28.28
CA LYS A 49 23.32 21.30 28.93
C LYS A 49 21.94 21.87 29.21
N THR A 50 21.75 22.32 30.45
CA THR A 50 20.58 23.05 30.91
C THR A 50 20.22 24.17 29.92
N PRO A 51 18.99 24.23 29.40
CA PRO A 51 18.51 25.42 28.73
C PRO A 51 18.33 26.53 29.76
N ASN A 52 18.80 27.72 29.43
CA ASN A 52 18.62 28.95 30.20
C ASN A 52 17.11 29.18 30.54
N PRO A 53 16.70 29.47 31.79
CA PRO A 53 15.27 29.48 32.19
C PRO A 53 14.42 30.65 31.66
N GLN A 54 14.89 31.42 30.68
CA GLN A 54 14.26 32.70 30.29
C GLN A 54 13.67 32.74 28.87
N GLN A 55 13.51 31.60 28.18
CA GLN A 55 12.85 31.57 26.87
C GLN A 55 11.89 30.38 26.71
N GLU A 56 10.91 30.26 27.61
CA GLU A 56 9.65 29.61 27.24
C GLU A 56 8.83 30.62 26.43
N GLU A 57 9.01 30.59 25.11
CA GLU A 57 8.03 31.18 24.20
C GLU A 57 6.72 30.39 24.36
N VAL A 58 5.82 30.91 25.20
CA VAL A 58 4.43 30.45 25.32
C VAL A 58 3.79 30.61 23.94
N VAL A 59 3.85 29.55 23.12
CA VAL A 59 3.12 29.48 21.85
C VAL A 59 1.65 29.48 22.19
N ALA A 60 1.05 30.67 22.22
CA ALA A 60 -0.37 30.86 22.44
C ALA A 60 -1.15 29.93 21.47
N LYS A 61 -1.78 28.90 22.02
CA LYS A 61 -2.69 28.00 21.29
C LYS A 61 -3.83 28.86 20.75
N ARG A 62 -3.71 29.30 19.50
CA ARG A 62 -4.80 30.04 18.84
C ARG A 62 -6.05 29.16 18.87
N PRO A 63 -7.19 29.68 19.35
CA PRO A 63 -8.43 28.92 19.36
C PRO A 63 -8.78 28.53 17.92
N PRO A 64 -9.30 27.32 17.69
CA PRO A 64 -9.51 26.81 16.35
C PRO A 64 -10.82 27.38 15.77
N TRP A 65 -10.94 28.70 15.66
CA TRP A 65 -12.16 29.39 15.23
C TRP A 65 -12.69 28.91 13.88
N LYS A 66 -11.80 28.54 12.95
CA LYS A 66 -12.19 27.90 11.67
C LYS A 66 -12.89 26.55 11.86
N ARG A 67 -12.52 25.79 12.89
CA ARG A 67 -13.16 24.51 13.24
C ARG A 67 -14.55 24.74 13.84
N ILE A 68 -14.66 25.76 14.69
CA ILE A 68 -15.95 26.18 15.26
C ILE A 68 -16.89 26.64 14.13
N LEU A 69 -16.40 27.45 13.19
CA LEU A 69 -17.18 27.87 12.02
C LEU A 69 -17.62 26.70 11.14
N ALA A 70 -16.73 25.74 10.86
CA ALA A 70 -17.11 24.55 10.08
C ALA A 70 -18.16 23.69 10.81
N LEU A 71 -18.06 23.58 12.14
CA LEU A 71 -19.05 22.87 12.97
C LEU A 71 -20.40 23.59 12.93
N LEU A 72 -20.42 24.90 13.16
CA LEU A 72 -21.62 25.73 13.10
C LEU A 72 -22.27 25.68 11.70
N GLY A 73 -21.47 25.77 10.64
CA GLY A 73 -21.96 25.64 9.26
C GLY A 73 -22.55 24.26 8.96
N SER A 74 -21.91 23.19 9.43
CA SER A 74 -22.44 21.82 9.29
C SER A 74 -23.76 21.66 10.06
N MET A 75 -23.82 22.19 11.29
CA MET A 75 -25.02 22.16 12.12
C MET A 75 -26.17 22.96 11.50
N ALA A 76 -25.89 24.15 10.96
CA ALA A 76 -26.88 24.96 10.25
C ALA A 76 -27.44 24.24 9.02
N LEU A 77 -26.57 23.63 8.19
CA LEU A 77 -27.00 22.85 7.02
C LEU A 77 -27.84 21.64 7.42
N LEU A 78 -27.46 20.91 8.47
CA LEU A 78 -28.26 19.79 8.98
C LEU A 78 -29.62 20.28 9.48
N ILE A 79 -29.68 21.37 10.25
CA ILE A 79 -30.96 21.95 10.71
C ILE A 79 -31.85 22.31 9.52
N LEU A 80 -31.30 22.90 8.45
CA LEU A 80 -32.05 23.21 7.24
C LEU A 80 -32.60 21.96 6.53
N VAL A 81 -31.81 20.88 6.49
CA VAL A 81 -32.24 19.59 5.92
C VAL A 81 -33.36 18.97 6.76
N PHE A 82 -33.16 18.84 8.07
CA PHE A 82 -34.14 18.21 8.96
C PHE A 82 -35.44 19.00 9.09
N ARG A 83 -35.41 20.33 8.92
CA ARG A 83 -36.63 21.16 8.86
C ARG A 83 -37.54 20.85 7.67
N LYS A 84 -37.00 20.26 6.59
CA LYS A 84 -37.76 19.92 5.37
C LYS A 84 -38.31 18.49 5.38
N ILE A 85 -38.06 17.70 6.43
CA ILE A 85 -38.32 16.26 6.44
C ILE A 85 -39.25 15.91 7.60
N GLN A 86 -40.18 14.99 7.35
CA GLN A 86 -41.02 14.41 8.39
C GLN A 86 -40.21 13.37 9.19
N VAL A 87 -39.74 13.75 10.38
CA VAL A 87 -38.92 12.92 11.26
C VAL A 87 -39.54 11.54 11.56
N PRO A 88 -40.86 11.39 11.79
CA PRO A 88 -41.46 10.07 12.01
C PRO A 88 -41.29 9.13 10.82
N LEU A 89 -41.44 9.63 9.59
CA LEU A 89 -41.32 8.84 8.38
C LEU A 89 -39.87 8.46 8.08
N LEU A 90 -38.93 9.35 8.40
CA LEU A 90 -37.49 9.05 8.37
C LEU A 90 -37.16 7.91 9.34
N TRP A 91 -37.70 7.95 10.56
CA TRP A 91 -37.48 6.91 11.57
C TRP A 91 -38.07 5.56 11.15
N GLN A 92 -39.27 5.55 10.56
CA GLN A 92 -39.86 4.35 9.99
C GLN A 92 -38.99 3.77 8.87
N THR A 93 -38.53 4.61 7.94
CA THR A 93 -37.65 4.20 6.84
C THR A 93 -36.36 3.53 7.36
N LEU A 94 -35.78 4.07 8.42
CA LEU A 94 -34.58 3.49 9.03
C LEU A 94 -34.86 2.12 9.68
N LYS A 95 -36.04 1.90 10.26
CA LYS A 95 -36.43 0.60 10.84
C LYS A 95 -36.65 -0.48 9.77
N GLU A 96 -37.17 -0.10 8.62
CA GLU A 96 -37.47 -1.01 7.50
C GLU A 96 -36.23 -1.31 6.62
N THR A 97 -35.04 -0.92 7.08
CA THR A 97 -33.80 -1.05 6.32
C THR A 97 -33.41 -2.52 6.11
N HIS A 98 -33.20 -2.92 4.84
CA HIS A 98 -32.83 -4.31 4.53
C HIS A 98 -31.33 -4.60 4.82
N PRO A 99 -30.99 -5.54 5.72
CA PRO A 99 -29.61 -5.74 6.16
C PRO A 99 -28.67 -6.25 5.06
N GLY A 100 -29.20 -6.99 4.07
CA GLY A 100 -28.39 -7.53 2.97
C GLY A 100 -27.75 -6.44 2.10
N TRP A 101 -28.47 -5.37 1.82
CA TRP A 101 -27.94 -4.23 1.04
C TRP A 101 -26.94 -3.42 1.86
N LEU A 102 -27.16 -3.28 3.17
CA LEU A 102 -26.18 -2.65 4.06
C LEU A 102 -24.87 -3.44 4.13
N ALA A 103 -24.93 -4.78 4.14
CA ALA A 103 -23.73 -5.63 4.05
C ALA A 103 -22.99 -5.44 2.71
N ALA A 104 -23.71 -5.32 1.60
CA ALA A 104 -23.13 -5.00 0.30
C ALA A 104 -22.45 -3.61 0.29
N ALA A 105 -23.07 -2.60 0.92
CA ALA A 105 -22.48 -1.28 1.10
C ALA A 105 -21.19 -1.33 1.93
N LEU A 106 -21.15 -2.13 3.01
CA LEU A 106 -19.95 -2.34 3.82
C LEU A 106 -18.82 -2.96 3.00
N MET A 107 -19.11 -3.96 2.16
CA MET A 107 -18.12 -4.58 1.28
C MET A 107 -17.61 -3.60 0.21
N ALA A 108 -18.51 -2.83 -0.41
CA ALA A 108 -18.15 -1.82 -1.40
C ALA A 108 -17.20 -0.75 -0.80
N PHE A 109 -17.46 -0.32 0.44
CA PHE A 109 -16.55 0.61 1.13
C PHE A 109 -15.18 -0.01 1.44
N GLY A 110 -15.12 -1.31 1.76
CA GLY A 110 -13.85 -2.03 1.87
C GLY A 110 -13.06 -2.03 0.56
N GLY A 111 -13.75 -2.22 -0.57
CA GLY A 111 -13.18 -2.08 -1.91
C GLY A 111 -12.62 -0.68 -2.16
N GLN A 112 -13.33 0.36 -1.74
CA GLN A 112 -12.86 1.74 -1.82
C GLN A 112 -11.53 1.92 -1.05
N CYS A 113 -11.45 1.41 0.18
CA CYS A 113 -10.23 1.49 1.00
C CYS A 113 -9.05 0.74 0.34
N LEU A 114 -9.33 -0.41 -0.27
CA LEU A 114 -8.34 -1.19 -1.02
C LEU A 114 -7.76 -0.38 -2.19
N PHE A 115 -8.61 0.19 -3.05
CA PHE A 115 -8.14 0.97 -4.21
C PHE A 115 -7.45 2.26 -3.80
N ALA A 116 -7.87 2.91 -2.71
CA ALA A 116 -7.15 4.04 -2.13
C ALA A 116 -5.75 3.65 -1.62
N GLY A 117 -5.61 2.48 -1.00
CA GLY A 117 -4.33 1.91 -0.58
C GLY A 117 -3.40 1.58 -1.76
N ILE A 118 -3.94 1.00 -2.83
CA ILE A 118 -3.20 0.72 -4.08
C ILE A 118 -2.72 2.03 -4.72
N ARG A 119 -3.60 3.03 -4.83
CA ARG A 119 -3.26 4.33 -5.41
C ARG A 119 -2.08 4.98 -4.70
N TRP A 120 -2.14 5.04 -3.36
CA TRP A 120 -1.06 5.65 -2.58
C TRP A 120 0.24 4.83 -2.67
N HIS A 121 0.14 3.50 -2.69
CA HIS A 121 1.29 2.62 -2.91
C HIS A 121 1.96 2.87 -4.27
N LEU A 122 1.18 3.05 -5.35
CA LEU A 122 1.71 3.37 -6.67
C LEU A 122 2.49 4.70 -6.66
N VAL A 123 1.95 5.74 -6.03
CA VAL A 123 2.65 7.04 -5.89
C VAL A 123 3.96 6.90 -5.10
N LEU A 124 3.97 6.10 -4.03
CA LEU A 124 5.18 5.82 -3.24
C LEU A 124 6.20 4.96 -4.01
N SER A 125 5.74 3.99 -4.81
CA SER A 125 6.59 3.08 -5.60
C SER A 125 7.39 3.80 -6.68
N ALA A 126 6.96 5.00 -7.07
CA ALA A 126 7.66 5.84 -8.05
C ALA A 126 8.99 6.40 -7.52
N THR A 127 9.28 6.31 -6.22
CA THR A 127 10.54 6.80 -5.63
C THR A 127 11.10 5.84 -4.58
N ARG A 128 12.21 6.23 -3.93
CA ARG A 128 12.87 5.46 -2.86
C ARG A 128 12.08 5.42 -1.54
N THR A 129 10.92 6.07 -1.45
CA THR A 129 10.05 6.07 -0.26
C THR A 129 9.03 4.93 -0.25
N SER A 130 9.10 4.02 -1.23
CA SER A 130 8.17 2.90 -1.38
C SER A 130 7.95 2.13 -0.07
N ILE A 131 6.69 1.86 0.24
CA ILE A 131 6.23 1.06 1.37
C ILE A 131 5.56 -0.18 0.79
N HIS A 132 5.69 -1.35 1.42
CA HIS A 132 5.01 -2.55 0.93
C HIS A 132 3.48 -2.39 0.96
N GLY A 133 2.79 -2.94 -0.04
CA GLY A 133 1.38 -2.64 -0.32
C GLY A 133 0.40 -3.01 0.81
N LEU A 134 0.71 -4.02 1.63
CA LEU A 134 -0.17 -4.37 2.75
C LEU A 134 -0.10 -3.33 3.88
N GLN A 135 1.07 -2.74 4.13
CA GLN A 135 1.23 -1.66 5.10
C GLN A 135 0.58 -0.37 4.61
N THR A 136 0.62 -0.05 3.32
CA THR A 136 -0.13 1.11 2.80
C THR A 136 -1.63 0.94 3.00
N LEU A 137 -2.18 -0.25 2.77
CA LEU A 137 -3.60 -0.54 3.03
C LEU A 137 -3.96 -0.36 4.52
N ARG A 138 -3.17 -0.93 5.43
CA ARG A 138 -3.36 -0.77 6.88
C ARG A 138 -3.31 0.69 7.29
N LEU A 139 -2.33 1.44 6.78
CA LEU A 139 -2.19 2.88 7.03
C LEU A 139 -3.38 3.69 6.51
N VAL A 140 -3.94 3.34 5.34
CA VAL A 140 -5.16 3.98 4.82
C VAL A 140 -6.36 3.70 5.72
N LEU A 141 -6.53 2.47 6.21
CA LEU A 141 -7.61 2.14 7.15
C LEU A 141 -7.48 2.90 8.48
N MET A 142 -6.26 2.98 9.04
CA MET A 142 -5.99 3.77 10.25
C MET A 142 -6.18 5.27 10.03
N ALA A 143 -5.78 5.78 8.85
CA ALA A 143 -6.00 7.16 8.46
C ALA A 143 -7.47 7.50 8.24
N HIS A 144 -8.28 6.56 7.73
CA HIS A 144 -9.73 6.73 7.63
C HIS A 144 -10.33 6.97 9.01
N ALA A 145 -9.98 6.16 10.01
CA ALA A 145 -10.43 6.35 11.38
C ALA A 145 -10.08 7.75 11.94
N PHE A 146 -8.83 8.18 11.75
CA PHE A 146 -8.39 9.49 12.22
C PHE A 146 -9.07 10.63 11.45
N GLY A 147 -9.17 10.54 10.13
CA GLY A 147 -9.80 11.53 9.28
C GLY A 147 -11.30 11.66 9.53
N PHE A 148 -11.98 10.56 9.84
CA PHE A 148 -13.40 10.56 10.19
C PHE A 148 -13.69 11.40 11.43
N VAL A 149 -12.83 11.31 12.45
CA VAL A 149 -12.97 12.06 13.71
C VAL A 149 -12.42 13.50 13.62
N PHE A 150 -11.25 13.70 13.02
CA PHE A 150 -10.47 14.93 13.12
C PHE A 150 -10.43 15.77 11.84
N MET A 151 -11.58 15.92 11.18
CA MET A 151 -11.80 16.91 10.11
C MET A 151 -11.38 16.49 8.71
N GLY A 152 -11.76 15.27 8.36
CA GLY A 152 -11.85 14.82 6.99
C GLY A 152 -10.55 14.25 6.42
N PRO A 153 -10.54 13.96 5.12
CA PRO A 153 -9.52 13.13 4.50
C PRO A 153 -8.08 13.71 4.60
N LEU A 154 -7.92 15.04 4.62
CA LEU A 154 -6.60 15.68 4.69
C LEU A 154 -5.87 15.38 6.01
N ALA A 155 -6.61 15.37 7.13
CA ALA A 155 -6.06 15.03 8.43
C ALA A 155 -5.61 13.55 8.47
N GLY A 156 -6.40 12.67 7.86
CA GLY A 156 -6.05 11.26 7.68
C GLY A 156 -4.74 11.07 6.89
N ASP A 157 -4.54 11.82 5.81
CA ASP A 157 -3.32 11.72 5.00
C ASP A 157 -2.06 12.15 5.75
N VAL A 158 -2.13 13.22 6.52
CA VAL A 158 -1.01 13.64 7.37
C VAL A 158 -0.75 12.57 8.44
N PHE A 159 -1.80 11.99 9.00
CA PHE A 159 -1.72 10.97 10.04
C PHE A 159 -1.03 9.69 9.56
N LYS A 160 -1.39 9.13 8.39
CA LYS A 160 -0.68 7.95 7.83
C LYS A 160 0.81 8.23 7.58
N CYS A 161 1.15 9.40 7.05
CA CYS A 161 2.55 9.79 6.83
C CYS A 161 3.30 9.89 8.16
N ARG A 162 2.68 10.46 9.20
CA ARG A 162 3.27 10.58 10.53
C ARG A 162 3.49 9.21 11.17
N LEU A 163 2.48 8.33 11.14
CA LEU A 163 2.61 6.95 11.65
C LEU A 163 3.76 6.22 10.98
N GLN A 164 3.84 6.27 9.65
CA GLN A 164 4.94 5.64 8.93
C GLN A 164 6.29 6.25 9.28
N SER A 165 6.38 7.58 9.36
CA SER A 165 7.61 8.28 9.74
C SER A 165 8.08 7.86 11.14
N THR A 166 7.16 7.75 12.10
CA THR A 166 7.49 7.31 13.47
C THR A 166 7.87 5.85 13.55
N TRP A 167 7.10 4.96 12.90
CA TRP A 167 7.27 3.52 13.02
C TRP A 167 8.48 3.03 12.22
N ALA A 168 8.59 3.42 10.95
CA ALA A 168 9.67 2.99 10.08
C ALA A 168 10.91 3.91 10.11
N ARG A 169 10.97 4.87 11.04
CA ARG A 169 12.03 5.91 11.16
C ARG A 169 12.35 6.59 9.81
N GLN A 170 11.34 6.78 8.96
CA GLN A 170 11.49 7.42 7.66
C GLN A 170 11.32 8.94 7.79
N PRO A 171 12.03 9.74 6.98
CA PRO A 171 11.87 11.19 6.98
C PRO A 171 10.44 11.58 6.58
N MET A 172 9.84 12.50 7.34
CA MET A 172 8.45 12.93 7.14
C MET A 172 8.25 13.69 5.82
N ALA A 173 9.24 14.50 5.41
CA ALA A 173 9.11 15.36 4.23
C ALA A 173 8.87 14.59 2.92
N PRO A 174 9.64 13.51 2.60
CA PRO A 174 9.36 12.69 1.44
C PRO A 174 7.99 12.00 1.48
N LEU A 175 7.57 11.49 2.64
CA LEU A 175 6.26 10.84 2.80
C LEU A 175 5.12 11.84 2.56
N LEU A 176 5.19 13.01 3.20
CA LEU A 176 4.16 14.05 3.07
C LEU A 176 4.08 14.62 1.65
N SER A 177 5.19 14.62 0.92
CA SER A 177 5.23 15.08 -0.48
C SER A 177 4.39 14.22 -1.43
N THR A 178 3.99 13.01 -1.02
CA THR A 178 3.08 12.17 -1.81
C THR A 178 1.62 12.59 -1.71
N THR A 179 1.22 13.31 -0.65
CA THR A 179 -0.18 13.68 -0.40
C THR A 179 -0.76 14.58 -1.50
N PRO A 180 -0.08 15.65 -1.98
CA PRO A 180 -0.60 16.46 -3.09
C PRO A 180 -0.81 15.65 -4.38
N LEU A 181 0.10 14.70 -4.67
CA LEU A 181 -0.01 13.81 -5.83
C LEU A 181 -1.19 12.86 -5.70
N ASP A 182 -1.36 12.23 -4.53
CA ASP A 182 -2.49 11.33 -4.27
C ASP A 182 -3.84 12.05 -4.42
N ARG A 183 -3.91 13.31 -3.96
CA ARG A 183 -5.10 14.17 -4.10
C ARG A 183 -5.37 14.56 -5.54
N LEU A 184 -4.31 14.91 -6.28
CA LEU A 184 -4.40 15.21 -7.71
C LEU A 184 -4.95 14.01 -8.49
N PHE A 185 -4.38 12.81 -8.31
CA PHE A 185 -4.88 11.60 -8.97
C PHE A 185 -6.31 11.25 -8.54
N GLY A 186 -6.65 11.45 -7.27
CA GLY A 186 -8.01 11.27 -6.77
C GLY A 186 -9.03 12.22 -7.42
N LEU A 187 -8.66 13.48 -7.62
CA LEU A 187 -9.49 14.48 -8.30
C LEU A 187 -9.64 14.14 -9.79
N LEU A 188 -8.54 13.83 -10.47
CA LEU A 188 -8.55 13.48 -11.89
C LEU A 188 -9.39 12.23 -12.16
N GLY A 189 -9.21 11.17 -11.37
CA GLY A 189 -10.02 9.96 -11.49
C GLY A 189 -11.50 10.22 -11.18
N GLY A 190 -11.80 11.09 -10.21
CA GLY A 190 -13.17 11.51 -9.91
C GLY A 190 -13.83 12.30 -11.03
N LEU A 191 -13.09 13.22 -11.65
CA LEU A 191 -13.57 13.94 -12.82
C LEU A 191 -13.82 12.98 -13.98
N CYS A 192 -12.86 12.10 -14.31
CA CYS A 192 -13.04 11.09 -15.37
C CYS A 192 -14.30 10.24 -15.13
N PHE A 193 -14.48 9.72 -13.90
CA PHE A 193 -15.62 8.91 -13.55
C PHE A 193 -16.94 9.70 -13.58
N GLY A 194 -16.94 10.92 -13.03
CA GLY A 194 -18.10 11.80 -13.04
C GLY A 194 -18.56 12.15 -14.45
N PHE A 195 -17.63 12.49 -15.35
CA PHE A 195 -17.97 12.73 -16.76
C PHE A 195 -18.49 11.50 -17.47
N LEU A 196 -17.89 10.33 -17.22
CA LEU A 196 -18.40 9.07 -17.76
C LEU A 196 -19.86 8.82 -17.31
N MET A 197 -20.17 9.03 -16.03
CA MET A 197 -21.53 8.82 -15.53
C MET A 197 -22.51 9.86 -16.07
N ILE A 198 -22.13 11.14 -16.15
CA ILE A 198 -22.97 12.20 -16.77
C ILE A 198 -23.24 11.87 -18.24
N PHE A 199 -22.21 11.42 -18.98
CA PHE A 199 -22.37 11.01 -20.37
C PHE A 199 -23.31 9.81 -20.52
N MET A 200 -23.22 8.82 -19.63
CA MET A 200 -24.17 7.70 -19.59
C MET A 200 -25.59 8.16 -19.24
N GLY A 201 -25.74 9.10 -18.31
CA GLY A 201 -27.03 9.73 -18.00
C GLY A 201 -27.62 10.48 -19.20
N TRP A 202 -26.79 11.16 -20.00
CA TRP A 202 -27.21 11.83 -21.22
C TRP A 202 -27.68 10.84 -22.30
N LEU A 203 -26.96 9.73 -22.50
CA LEU A 203 -27.32 8.69 -23.47
C LEU A 203 -28.65 8.00 -23.15
N ASN A 204 -29.02 7.92 -21.87
CA ASN A 204 -30.19 7.19 -21.39
C ASN A 204 -31.39 8.12 -21.04
N ASP A 205 -31.37 9.37 -21.52
CA ASP A 205 -32.37 10.41 -21.18
C ASP A 205 -32.58 10.60 -19.66
N GLY A 206 -31.56 10.28 -18.87
CA GLY A 206 -31.60 10.34 -17.42
C GLY A 206 -31.32 11.73 -16.85
N LEU A 207 -30.72 12.66 -17.59
CA LEU A 207 -30.46 14.00 -17.09
C LEU A 207 -31.78 14.79 -16.95
N PRO A 208 -32.01 15.49 -15.82
CA PRO A 208 -33.22 16.28 -15.64
C PRO A 208 -33.35 17.30 -16.77
N ALA A 209 -34.60 17.56 -17.18
CA ALA A 209 -34.95 18.60 -18.13
C ALA A 209 -34.67 19.99 -17.54
N LEU A 210 -33.39 20.35 -17.42
CA LEU A 210 -32.99 21.74 -17.26
C LEU A 210 -33.49 22.54 -18.48
N PRO A 211 -33.74 23.85 -18.37
CA PRO A 211 -34.20 24.69 -19.49
C PRO A 211 -33.21 24.81 -20.66
N ALA A 212 -32.14 24.00 -20.69
CA ALA A 212 -31.22 23.90 -21.80
C ALA A 212 -31.74 22.87 -22.83
N PRO A 213 -31.81 23.21 -24.14
CA PRO A 213 -32.14 22.25 -25.18
C PRO A 213 -31.18 21.05 -25.14
N LYS A 214 -31.57 19.86 -25.62
CA LYS A 214 -30.71 18.64 -25.65
C LYS A 214 -29.30 18.89 -26.22
N LYS A 215 -29.14 19.90 -27.10
CA LYS A 215 -27.86 20.39 -27.65
C LYS A 215 -26.94 21.07 -26.60
N GLY A 216 -27.50 21.72 -25.58
CA GLY A 216 -26.77 22.42 -24.51
C GLY A 216 -25.96 21.48 -23.61
N TRP A 217 -26.48 20.29 -23.32
CA TRP A 217 -25.73 19.26 -22.58
C TRP A 217 -24.51 18.75 -23.36
N GLY A 218 -24.63 18.59 -24.69
CA GLY A 218 -23.49 18.23 -25.54
C GLY A 218 -22.35 19.24 -25.47
N VAL A 219 -22.67 20.54 -25.44
CA VAL A 219 -21.67 21.61 -25.28
C VAL A 219 -21.05 21.59 -23.88
N ILE A 220 -21.84 21.43 -22.82
CA ILE A 220 -21.34 21.33 -21.44
C ILE A 220 -20.40 20.13 -21.29
N ILE A 221 -20.75 18.97 -21.85
CA ILE A 221 -19.92 17.77 -21.83
C ILE A 221 -18.63 18.00 -22.62
N LEU A 222 -18.69 18.60 -23.82
CA LEU A 222 -17.50 18.88 -24.63
C LEU A 222 -16.54 19.87 -23.95
N VAL A 223 -17.07 20.98 -23.41
CA VAL A 223 -16.29 21.96 -22.64
C VAL A 223 -15.65 21.31 -21.42
N SER A 224 -16.41 20.46 -20.74
CA SER A 224 -15.95 19.71 -19.59
C SER A 224 -14.82 18.73 -19.90
N ILE A 225 -14.95 17.96 -21.00
CA ILE A 225 -13.91 17.05 -21.50
C ILE A 225 -12.66 17.86 -21.90
N THR A 226 -12.85 18.99 -22.58
CA THR A 226 -11.74 19.86 -22.99
C THR A 226 -11.02 20.44 -21.77
N LEU A 227 -11.77 20.90 -20.76
CA LEU A 227 -11.24 21.35 -19.48
C LEU A 227 -10.50 20.23 -18.74
N LEU A 228 -11.04 19.01 -18.73
CA LEU A 228 -10.39 17.84 -18.15
C LEU A 228 -9.07 17.54 -18.84
N ILE A 229 -9.04 17.51 -20.18
CA ILE A 229 -7.82 17.29 -20.97
C ILE A 229 -6.80 18.39 -20.68
N TRP A 230 -7.24 19.65 -20.59
CA TRP A 230 -6.37 20.77 -20.24
C TRP A 230 -5.82 20.65 -18.82
N LEU A 231 -6.66 20.29 -17.85
CA LEU A 231 -6.26 20.05 -16.46
C LEU A 231 -5.28 18.89 -16.36
N LEU A 232 -5.52 17.78 -17.06
CA LEU A 232 -4.60 16.64 -17.16
C LEU A 232 -3.26 17.06 -17.77
N LYS A 233 -3.26 17.80 -18.88
CA LYS A 233 -2.03 18.31 -19.51
C LYS A 233 -1.28 19.25 -18.57
N LYS A 234 -1.97 20.15 -17.87
CA LYS A 234 -1.39 21.08 -16.89
C LYS A 234 -0.84 20.33 -15.68
N ALA A 235 -1.56 19.31 -15.20
CA ALA A 235 -1.15 18.37 -14.18
C ALA A 235 -0.08 17.37 -14.64
N LEU A 236 0.41 17.45 -15.88
CA LEU A 236 1.55 16.69 -16.37
C LEU A 236 2.75 17.60 -16.71
N LYS A 237 2.57 18.93 -16.70
CA LYS A 237 3.65 19.92 -16.84
C LYS A 237 4.43 20.02 -15.53
N GLU A 238 5.72 20.34 -15.62
CA GLU A 238 6.62 20.38 -14.45
C GLU A 238 6.08 21.29 -13.34
N PRO A 239 6.27 20.91 -12.05
CA PRO A 239 6.00 21.82 -10.95
C PRO A 239 6.88 23.08 -11.09
N PRO A 240 6.38 24.27 -10.72
CA PRO A 240 7.08 25.52 -10.94
C PRO A 240 8.48 25.57 -10.30
N ARG A 241 9.36 26.35 -10.95
CA ARG A 241 10.82 26.44 -10.81
C ARG A 241 11.38 26.51 -9.38
N ASP A 242 12.59 25.95 -9.31
CA ASP A 242 13.61 25.89 -8.25
C ASP A 242 13.35 26.66 -6.94
N THR A 243 13.17 25.90 -5.85
CA THR A 243 13.09 26.39 -4.47
C THR A 243 14.29 25.97 -3.62
N SER A 244 15.43 25.67 -4.25
CA SER A 244 16.73 25.42 -3.59
C SER A 244 17.13 26.49 -2.56
N ARG A 245 16.50 27.68 -2.61
CA ARG A 245 16.72 28.79 -1.69
C ARG A 245 15.84 28.83 -0.42
N LYS A 246 14.89 27.91 -0.23
CA LYS A 246 14.03 27.91 0.98
C LYS A 246 14.68 27.10 2.11
N GLN A 247 15.23 27.80 3.10
CA GLN A 247 15.73 27.20 4.34
C GLN A 247 14.57 26.57 5.16
N GLY A 248 14.83 25.42 5.81
CA GLY A 248 13.89 24.73 6.70
C GLY A 248 13.15 23.52 6.09
N ILE A 249 12.09 23.06 6.75
CA ILE A 249 11.32 21.82 6.44
C ILE A 249 10.77 21.80 4.99
N MET A 250 10.59 22.97 4.39
CA MET A 250 9.99 23.14 3.05
C MET A 250 10.92 22.69 1.91
N GLY A 251 12.24 22.81 2.07
CA GLY A 251 13.23 22.44 1.04
C GLY A 251 13.17 20.95 0.69
N PRO A 252 13.41 20.05 1.67
CA PRO A 252 13.34 18.59 1.45
C PRO A 252 11.96 18.13 0.95
N PHE A 253 10.88 18.80 1.35
CA PHE A 253 9.53 18.50 0.87
C PHE A 253 9.37 18.79 -0.61
N LEU A 254 9.79 19.98 -1.07
CA LEU A 254 9.66 20.40 -2.47
C LEU A 254 10.55 19.58 -3.40
N GLU A 255 11.76 19.27 -2.96
CA GLU A 255 12.67 18.37 -3.69
C GLU A 255 12.07 16.96 -3.81
N SER A 256 11.54 16.42 -2.71
CA SER A 256 10.87 15.12 -2.74
C SER A 256 9.63 15.14 -3.62
N LEU A 257 8.82 16.21 -3.58
CA LEU A 257 7.66 16.36 -4.45
C LEU A 257 8.06 16.34 -5.92
N LYS A 258 9.13 17.05 -6.30
CA LYS A 258 9.71 17.04 -7.65
C LYS A 258 10.16 15.62 -8.05
N ASN A 259 10.81 14.90 -7.15
CA ASN A 259 11.26 13.53 -7.41
C ASN A 259 10.10 12.55 -7.61
N HIS A 260 9.04 12.64 -6.78
CA HIS A 260 7.83 11.82 -6.97
C HIS A 260 7.10 12.18 -8.26
N TRP A 261 7.01 13.47 -8.58
CA TRP A 261 6.43 13.92 -9.84
C TRP A 261 7.16 13.34 -11.05
N HIS A 262 8.50 13.45 -11.05
CA HIS A 262 9.33 12.93 -12.12
C HIS A 262 9.23 11.40 -12.21
N GLY A 263 9.24 10.70 -11.07
CA GLY A 263 9.04 9.25 -11.01
C GLY A 263 7.71 8.82 -11.65
N VAL A 264 6.61 9.47 -11.28
CA VAL A 264 5.28 9.13 -11.83
C VAL A 264 5.18 9.50 -13.32
N ARG A 265 5.77 10.63 -13.74
CA ARG A 265 5.79 11.05 -15.16
C ARG A 265 6.66 10.12 -16.03
N SER A 266 7.80 9.67 -15.50
CA SER A 266 8.72 8.77 -16.22
C SER A 266 8.14 7.36 -16.41
N ASN A 267 7.19 6.95 -15.57
CA ASN A 267 6.58 5.64 -15.62
C ASN A 267 5.06 5.74 -15.88
N PRO A 268 4.62 5.70 -17.16
CA PRO A 268 3.21 5.87 -17.52
C PRO A 268 2.30 4.82 -16.90
N ARG A 269 2.83 3.63 -16.57
CA ARG A 269 2.07 2.57 -15.90
C ARG A 269 1.65 2.97 -14.49
N VAL A 270 2.48 3.72 -13.77
CA VAL A 270 2.16 4.23 -12.43
C VAL A 270 1.06 5.28 -12.51
N ALA A 271 1.16 6.23 -13.45
CA ALA A 271 0.15 7.27 -13.65
C ALA A 271 -1.22 6.67 -14.06
N VAL A 272 -1.23 5.78 -15.06
CA VAL A 272 -2.46 5.09 -15.50
C VAL A 272 -3.04 4.24 -14.37
N GLY A 273 -2.21 3.51 -13.62
CA GLY A 273 -2.65 2.75 -12.45
C GLY A 273 -3.23 3.62 -11.33
N ALA A 274 -2.63 4.80 -11.08
CA ALA A 274 -3.12 5.74 -10.06
C ALA A 274 -4.48 6.36 -10.45
N ILE A 275 -4.67 6.71 -11.73
CA ILE A 275 -5.96 7.19 -12.24
C ILE A 275 -7.00 6.07 -12.24
N GLY A 276 -6.63 4.87 -12.72
CA GLY A 276 -7.53 3.71 -12.75
C GLY A 276 -7.99 3.28 -11.36
N SER A 277 -7.09 3.26 -10.37
CA SER A 277 -7.46 3.03 -8.97
C SER A 277 -8.32 4.16 -8.39
N ALA A 278 -8.10 5.42 -8.78
CA ALA A 278 -8.98 6.53 -8.39
C ALA A 278 -10.39 6.41 -8.98
N ILE A 279 -10.53 6.01 -10.25
CA ILE A 279 -11.84 5.71 -10.86
C ILE A 279 -12.54 4.61 -10.06
N MET A 280 -11.82 3.55 -9.71
CA MET A 280 -12.38 2.44 -8.94
C MET A 280 -12.80 2.84 -7.52
N VAL A 281 -12.07 3.77 -6.87
CA VAL A 281 -12.49 4.40 -5.61
C VAL A 281 -13.87 5.06 -5.76
N HIS A 282 -14.08 5.86 -6.80
CA HIS A 282 -15.36 6.55 -7.03
C HIS A 282 -16.48 5.61 -7.45
N PHE A 283 -16.16 4.56 -8.21
CA PHE A 283 -17.10 3.48 -8.53
C PHE A 283 -17.58 2.78 -7.25
N CYS A 284 -16.66 2.38 -6.37
CA CYS A 284 -17.02 1.79 -5.07
C CYS A 284 -17.85 2.75 -4.20
N LEU A 285 -17.51 4.04 -4.14
CA LEU A 285 -18.32 5.03 -3.41
C LEU A 285 -19.74 5.17 -3.98
N THR A 286 -19.87 5.08 -5.31
CA THR A 286 -21.18 5.08 -5.97
C THR A 286 -21.99 3.84 -5.61
N LEU A 287 -21.36 2.66 -5.61
CA LEU A 287 -22.00 1.43 -5.14
C LEU A 287 -22.47 1.52 -3.69
N VAL A 288 -21.69 2.15 -2.79
CA VAL A 288 -22.11 2.39 -1.41
C VAL A 288 -23.42 3.18 -1.38
N MET A 289 -23.51 4.29 -2.12
CA MET A 289 -24.73 5.10 -2.15
C MET A 289 -25.90 4.35 -2.78
N VAL A 290 -25.69 3.63 -3.88
CA VAL A 290 -26.72 2.79 -4.52
C VAL A 290 -27.26 1.75 -3.56
N PHE A 291 -26.38 1.00 -2.89
CA PHE A 291 -26.80 -0.01 -1.92
C PHE A 291 -27.48 0.62 -0.70
N CYS A 292 -27.06 1.79 -0.23
CA CYS A 292 -27.77 2.50 0.84
C CYS A 292 -29.17 2.96 0.43
N ILE A 293 -29.40 3.33 -0.83
CA ILE A 293 -30.75 3.64 -1.34
C ILE A 293 -31.58 2.37 -1.46
N LEU A 294 -31.06 1.32 -2.11
CA LEU A 294 -31.74 0.01 -2.17
C LEU A 294 -32.11 -0.53 -0.79
N SER A 295 -31.28 -0.22 0.21
CA SER A 295 -31.53 -0.58 1.60
C SER A 295 -32.69 0.20 2.23
N SER A 296 -32.92 1.46 1.84
CA SER A 296 -33.97 2.33 2.39
C SER A 296 -35.23 2.41 1.51
N THR A 297 -35.18 1.87 0.29
CA THR A 297 -36.28 1.94 -0.68
C THR A 297 -36.67 0.56 -1.18
N GLN A 298 -37.96 0.23 -1.09
CA GLN A 298 -38.54 -0.99 -1.67
C GLN A 298 -39.06 -0.78 -3.11
N VAL A 299 -38.61 0.28 -3.80
CA VAL A 299 -39.10 0.67 -5.13
C VAL A 299 -37.99 0.48 -6.14
N GLU A 300 -38.33 -0.06 -7.31
CA GLU A 300 -37.41 -0.15 -8.45
C GLU A 300 -37.28 1.22 -9.12
N TYR A 301 -36.06 1.74 -9.17
CA TYR A 301 -35.74 2.98 -9.86
C TYR A 301 -34.96 2.70 -11.14
N PRO A 302 -35.03 3.59 -12.15
CA PRO A 302 -34.20 3.47 -13.36
C PRO A 302 -32.75 3.79 -13.02
N TRP A 303 -32.02 2.83 -12.43
CA TRP A 303 -30.67 3.03 -11.89
C TRP A 303 -29.72 3.65 -12.92
N TRP A 304 -29.80 3.21 -14.17
CA TRP A 304 -28.99 3.71 -15.27
C TRP A 304 -29.17 5.21 -15.55
N GLN A 305 -30.32 5.79 -15.20
CA GLN A 305 -30.61 7.22 -15.35
C GLN A 305 -30.09 8.05 -14.17
N ILE A 306 -29.98 7.45 -12.97
CA ILE A 306 -29.67 8.15 -11.71
C ILE A 306 -28.16 8.08 -11.38
N LEU A 307 -27.40 7.14 -11.96
CA LEU A 307 -25.99 6.89 -11.60
C LEU A 307 -25.07 8.13 -11.60
N TRP A 308 -25.35 9.13 -12.43
CA TRP A 308 -24.56 10.37 -12.49
C TRP A 308 -24.70 11.25 -11.25
N VAL A 309 -25.78 11.10 -10.49
CA VAL A 309 -26.04 11.86 -9.25
C VAL A 309 -24.95 11.59 -8.20
N PHE A 310 -24.50 10.33 -8.06
CA PHE A 310 -23.59 9.93 -6.99
C PHE A 310 -22.17 10.49 -7.10
N PRO A 311 -21.50 10.48 -8.28
CA PRO A 311 -20.24 11.19 -8.47
C PRO A 311 -20.36 12.69 -8.17
N VAL A 312 -21.48 13.33 -8.56
CA VAL A 312 -21.71 14.75 -8.30
C VAL A 312 -21.81 15.01 -6.79
N ILE A 313 -22.58 14.21 -6.06
CA ILE A 313 -22.64 14.30 -4.58
C ILE A 313 -21.26 14.07 -3.95
N SER A 314 -20.51 13.08 -4.44
CA SER A 314 -19.14 12.80 -3.98
C SER A 314 -18.19 13.98 -4.21
N MET A 315 -18.34 14.70 -5.32
CA MET A 315 -17.56 15.91 -5.61
C MET A 315 -17.98 17.10 -4.74
N LEU A 316 -19.29 17.31 -4.54
CA LEU A 316 -19.82 18.38 -3.68
C LEU A 316 -19.39 18.19 -2.23
N THR A 317 -19.40 16.95 -1.74
CA THR A 317 -18.97 16.60 -0.37
C THR A 317 -17.46 16.67 -0.16
N ALA A 318 -16.67 16.67 -1.24
CA ALA A 318 -15.22 16.89 -1.17
C ALA A 318 -14.85 18.36 -0.92
N ILE A 319 -15.77 19.29 -1.13
CA ILE A 319 -15.54 20.71 -0.85
C ILE A 319 -15.51 20.90 0.68
N PRO A 320 -14.44 21.49 1.25
CA PRO A 320 -14.25 21.58 2.70
C PRO A 320 -15.10 22.70 3.35
N VAL A 321 -16.40 22.74 3.03
CA VAL A 321 -17.37 23.69 3.62
C VAL A 321 -17.96 23.13 4.92
N SER A 322 -18.12 21.81 5.01
CA SER A 322 -18.67 21.13 6.19
C SER A 322 -17.77 19.99 6.68
N ILE A 323 -17.97 19.58 7.93
CA ILE A 323 -17.19 18.52 8.57
C ILE A 323 -17.59 17.19 7.93
N SER A 324 -16.65 16.58 7.19
CA SER A 324 -16.85 15.30 6.50
C SER A 324 -18.08 15.29 5.57
N GLY A 325 -18.40 16.45 4.98
CA GLY A 325 -19.53 16.60 4.06
C GLY A 325 -20.91 16.57 4.73
N ALA A 326 -20.99 16.60 6.07
CA ALA A 326 -22.27 16.62 6.79
C ALA A 326 -23.14 17.83 6.39
N GLY A 327 -24.43 17.62 6.21
CA GLY A 327 -25.39 18.61 5.71
C GLY A 327 -25.34 18.78 4.18
N VAL A 328 -24.14 18.84 3.60
CA VAL A 328 -23.96 18.91 2.13
C VAL A 328 -24.37 17.60 1.47
N ARG A 329 -23.97 16.45 2.03
CA ARG A 329 -24.33 15.13 1.51
C ARG A 329 -25.84 14.92 1.55
N GLU A 330 -26.46 15.15 2.71
CA GLU A 330 -27.88 14.94 2.91
C GLU A 330 -28.70 15.90 2.03
N GLY A 331 -28.31 17.18 2.00
CA GLY A 331 -28.96 18.19 1.16
C GLY A 331 -28.83 17.93 -0.33
N SER A 332 -27.62 17.61 -0.82
CA SER A 332 -27.40 17.30 -2.24
C SER A 332 -28.08 15.99 -2.67
N THR A 333 -28.10 14.97 -1.81
CA THR A 333 -28.81 13.71 -2.07
C THR A 333 -30.32 13.97 -2.18
N MET A 334 -30.90 14.72 -1.24
CA MET A 334 -32.31 15.11 -1.26
C MET A 334 -32.66 15.93 -2.52
N ILE A 335 -31.84 16.92 -2.88
CA ILE A 335 -32.13 17.79 -4.03
C ILE A 335 -32.02 17.00 -5.34
N LEU A 336 -30.92 16.28 -5.55
CA LEU A 336 -30.65 15.62 -6.84
C LEU A 336 -31.54 14.39 -7.07
N LEU A 337 -31.89 13.65 -6.02
CA LEU A 337 -32.78 12.50 -6.16
C LEU A 337 -34.27 12.91 -6.27
N SER A 338 -34.63 14.14 -5.89
CA SER A 338 -36.01 14.63 -6.06
C SER A 338 -36.43 14.73 -7.53
N PHE A 339 -35.47 14.97 -8.43
CA PHE A 339 -35.70 14.95 -9.89
C PHE A 339 -36.18 13.58 -10.41
N TYR A 340 -35.97 12.51 -9.65
CA TYR A 340 -36.38 11.14 -9.99
C TYR A 340 -37.54 10.65 -9.13
N GLY A 341 -38.22 11.56 -8.44
CA GLY A 341 -39.37 11.22 -7.58
C GLY A 341 -39.01 10.46 -6.31
N ILE A 342 -37.72 10.42 -5.92
CA ILE A 342 -37.33 9.77 -4.66
C ILE A 342 -37.72 10.68 -3.50
N PRO A 343 -38.52 10.19 -2.54
CA PRO A 343 -38.93 10.98 -1.38
C PRO A 343 -37.75 11.43 -0.52
N SER A 344 -37.86 12.63 0.05
CA SER A 344 -36.78 13.32 0.77
C SER A 344 -36.25 12.52 1.96
N GLU A 345 -37.15 11.87 2.70
CA GLU A 345 -36.88 11.02 3.84
C GLU A 345 -36.05 9.79 3.46
N LYS A 346 -36.33 9.16 2.32
CA LYS A 346 -35.58 8.00 1.79
C LYS A 346 -34.18 8.41 1.32
N ALA A 347 -34.09 9.56 0.65
CA ALA A 347 -32.82 10.14 0.20
C ALA A 347 -31.91 10.49 1.40
N VAL A 348 -32.46 11.12 2.44
CA VAL A 348 -31.70 11.43 3.66
C VAL A 348 -31.38 10.19 4.48
N ALA A 349 -32.29 9.21 4.58
CA ALA A 349 -31.99 7.92 5.19
C ALA A 349 -30.78 7.24 4.53
N ALA A 350 -30.73 7.20 3.19
CA ALA A 350 -29.60 6.63 2.46
C ALA A 350 -28.29 7.40 2.71
N ALA A 351 -28.33 8.73 2.77
CA ALA A 351 -27.17 9.55 3.11
C ALA A 351 -26.67 9.30 4.55
N MET A 352 -27.58 9.10 5.50
CA MET A 352 -27.25 8.74 6.88
C MET A 352 -26.67 7.32 6.98
N LEU A 353 -27.25 6.34 6.29
CA LEU A 353 -26.72 4.97 6.21
C LEU A 353 -25.31 4.95 5.60
N THR A 354 -25.06 5.77 4.58
CA THR A 354 -23.72 5.95 4.00
C THR A 354 -22.71 6.45 5.04
N TRP A 355 -23.12 7.35 5.93
CA TRP A 355 -22.29 7.82 7.04
C TRP A 355 -22.06 6.70 8.08
N CYS A 356 -23.09 5.92 8.41
CA CYS A 356 -22.96 4.77 9.32
C CYS A 356 -21.96 3.73 8.79
N VAL A 357 -22.00 3.42 7.48
CA VAL A 357 -21.01 2.54 6.83
C VAL A 357 -19.59 3.08 7.00
N GLN A 358 -19.39 4.39 6.78
CA GLN A 358 -18.09 5.04 6.99
C GLN A 358 -17.64 4.99 8.46
N ALA A 359 -18.56 5.17 9.40
CA ALA A 359 -18.30 5.11 10.84
C ALA A 359 -17.87 3.71 11.27
N LEU A 360 -18.53 2.66 10.78
CA LEU A 360 -18.17 1.26 11.07
C LEU A 360 -16.75 0.93 10.60
N TRP A 361 -16.37 1.38 9.41
CA TRP A 361 -14.99 1.24 8.93
C TRP A 361 -13.99 2.09 9.71
N ALA A 362 -14.40 3.26 10.22
CA ALA A 362 -13.57 4.07 11.10
C ALA A 362 -13.31 3.35 12.45
N LEU A 363 -14.31 2.67 13.02
CA LEU A 363 -14.13 1.82 14.21
C LEU A 363 -13.14 0.68 13.94
N GLY A 364 -13.27 0.00 12.80
CA GLY A 364 -12.32 -1.03 12.37
C GLY A 364 -10.90 -0.50 12.22
N GLY A 365 -10.74 0.69 11.62
CA GLY A 365 -9.45 1.37 11.50
C GLY A 365 -8.85 1.77 12.85
N TYR A 366 -9.66 2.18 13.83
CA TYR A 366 -9.22 2.49 15.19
C TYR A 366 -8.79 1.22 15.95
N ALA A 367 -9.56 0.14 15.85
CA ALA A 367 -9.18 -1.16 16.42
C ALA A 367 -7.85 -1.66 15.85
N LEU A 368 -7.66 -1.51 14.53
CA LEU A 368 -6.39 -1.79 13.86
C LEU A 368 -5.26 -0.92 14.41
N LEU A 369 -5.46 0.40 14.54
CA LEU A 369 -4.46 1.31 15.12
C LEU A 369 -4.03 0.89 16.53
N LYS A 370 -4.97 0.49 17.39
CA LYS A 370 -4.68 0.04 18.75
C LYS A 370 -3.83 -1.24 18.74
N ARG A 371 -4.17 -2.20 17.87
CA ARG A 371 -3.40 -3.44 17.67
C ARG A 371 -1.99 -3.16 17.15
N GLU A 372 -1.88 -2.32 16.14
CA GLU A 372 -0.62 -1.96 15.49
C GLU A 372 0.32 -1.22 16.45
N ARG A 373 -0.20 -0.25 17.21
CA ARG A 373 0.58 0.52 18.19
C ARG A 373 1.22 -0.37 19.26
N ARG A 374 0.53 -1.40 19.75
CA ARG A 374 1.09 -2.37 20.70
C ARG A 374 2.28 -3.13 20.11
N ALA A 375 2.13 -3.59 18.86
CA ALA A 375 3.17 -4.37 18.19
C ALA A 375 4.44 -3.56 17.89
N TRP A 376 4.31 -2.28 17.56
CA TRP A 376 5.46 -1.40 17.32
C TRP A 376 6.16 -0.95 18.60
N ARG A 377 5.43 -0.80 19.72
CA ARG A 377 6.05 -0.45 21.03
C ARG A 377 7.04 -1.52 21.49
N HIS A 378 6.70 -2.80 21.38
CA HIS A 378 7.57 -3.89 21.83
C HIS A 378 8.79 -4.15 20.94
N LYS A 379 8.85 -3.60 19.72
CA LYS A 379 9.89 -3.89 18.73
C LYS A 379 10.75 -2.68 18.33
N SER A 380 10.38 -1.46 18.70
CA SER A 380 11.21 -0.27 18.42
C SER A 380 12.46 -0.14 19.29
N GLU A 381 12.57 -0.96 20.35
CA GLU A 381 13.74 -1.09 21.22
C GLU A 381 14.84 -1.99 20.62
N GLN A 382 14.52 -2.81 19.63
CA GLN A 382 15.53 -3.58 18.89
C GLN A 382 16.10 -2.70 17.76
N GLU A 383 17.34 -2.24 17.91
CA GLU A 383 18.05 -1.54 16.84
C GLU A 383 18.15 -2.43 15.60
N LEU A 384 17.82 -1.86 14.43
CA LEU A 384 18.09 -2.51 13.16
C LEU A 384 19.62 -2.49 12.96
N PRO A 385 20.28 -3.64 12.78
CA PRO A 385 21.73 -3.69 12.59
C PRO A 385 22.13 -2.94 11.31
N GLY A 386 23.44 -2.64 11.19
CA GLY A 386 24.08 -2.02 10.03
C GLY A 386 23.91 -2.83 8.72
N LYS A 387 24.85 -2.70 7.77
CA LYS A 387 24.75 -3.36 6.45
C LYS A 387 24.40 -4.85 6.63
N THR A 388 23.16 -5.20 6.28
CA THR A 388 22.57 -6.51 6.59
C THR A 388 23.12 -7.54 5.61
N LEU A 389 23.76 -8.59 6.12
CA LEU A 389 24.30 -9.66 5.25
C LEU A 389 23.15 -10.55 4.77
N ILE A 390 23.13 -10.89 3.48
CA ILE A 390 22.11 -11.74 2.87
C ILE A 390 22.76 -13.03 2.36
N SER A 391 22.20 -14.18 2.71
CA SER A 391 22.61 -15.48 2.16
C SER A 391 21.56 -16.00 1.18
N ILE A 392 21.97 -16.31 -0.05
CA ILE A 392 21.15 -16.95 -1.08
C ILE A 392 21.42 -18.44 -1.05
N ILE A 393 20.39 -19.23 -0.77
CA ILE A 393 20.44 -20.68 -0.63
C ILE A 393 19.76 -21.32 -1.83
N LEU A 394 20.48 -22.18 -2.54
CA LEU A 394 20.03 -22.85 -3.75
C LEU A 394 20.04 -24.37 -3.57
N PRO A 395 18.89 -25.05 -3.55
CA PRO A 395 18.84 -26.50 -3.61
C PRO A 395 19.12 -26.96 -5.04
N THR A 396 20.09 -27.85 -5.23
CA THR A 396 20.55 -28.29 -6.56
C THR A 396 20.67 -29.80 -6.69
N TRP A 397 20.36 -30.32 -7.87
CA TRP A 397 20.59 -31.71 -8.23
C TRP A 397 20.69 -31.82 -9.76
N ASN A 398 21.86 -32.18 -10.28
CA ASN A 398 22.17 -32.33 -11.69
C ASN A 398 21.77 -31.10 -12.55
N GLU A 399 22.35 -29.93 -12.27
CA GLU A 399 22.03 -28.66 -12.93
C GLU A 399 23.28 -27.98 -13.55
N ALA A 400 24.30 -28.75 -13.95
CA ALA A 400 25.59 -28.23 -14.44
C ALA A 400 25.44 -27.17 -15.56
N ASP A 401 24.49 -27.36 -16.47
CA ASP A 401 24.22 -26.46 -17.59
C ASP A 401 23.76 -25.06 -17.17
N GLN A 402 23.12 -24.93 -16.00
CA GLN A 402 22.56 -23.66 -15.54
C GLN A 402 23.53 -22.87 -14.66
N ILE A 403 24.49 -23.55 -14.01
CA ILE A 403 25.41 -22.93 -13.04
C ILE A 403 26.16 -21.73 -13.63
N PRO A 404 26.77 -21.78 -14.84
CA PRO A 404 27.48 -20.62 -15.38
C PRO A 404 26.56 -19.41 -15.60
N ARG A 405 25.33 -19.64 -16.05
CA ARG A 405 24.34 -18.58 -16.28
C ARG A 405 23.85 -17.98 -14.96
N LEU A 406 23.62 -18.82 -13.96
CA LEU A 406 23.25 -18.39 -12.62
C LEU A 406 24.38 -17.56 -11.99
N ALA A 407 25.62 -18.04 -12.07
CA ALA A 407 26.80 -17.36 -11.53
C ALA A 407 26.92 -15.93 -12.07
N LYS A 408 26.85 -15.78 -13.41
CA LYS A 408 26.87 -14.47 -14.06
C LYS A 408 25.72 -13.57 -13.56
N HIS A 409 24.51 -14.13 -13.48
CA HIS A 409 23.34 -13.38 -12.98
C HIS A 409 23.51 -12.92 -11.52
N LEU A 410 24.00 -13.79 -10.63
CA LEU A 410 24.24 -13.42 -9.23
C LEU A 410 25.39 -12.44 -9.08
N GLN A 411 26.45 -12.55 -9.88
CA GLN A 411 27.54 -11.58 -9.89
C GLN A 411 27.04 -10.18 -10.30
N GLU A 412 26.12 -10.10 -11.25
CA GLU A 412 25.52 -8.83 -11.68
C GLU A 412 24.49 -8.29 -10.67
N ARG A 413 23.73 -9.18 -10.00
CA ARG A 413 22.52 -8.78 -9.25
C ARG A 413 22.60 -8.91 -7.75
N ALA A 414 23.57 -9.65 -7.24
CA ALA A 414 23.75 -9.98 -5.82
C ALA A 414 25.24 -10.18 -5.45
N PRO A 415 26.18 -9.31 -5.88
CA PRO A 415 27.62 -9.51 -5.67
C PRO A 415 28.04 -9.50 -4.20
N ASP A 416 27.30 -8.79 -3.35
CA ASP A 416 27.58 -8.64 -1.92
C ASP A 416 26.93 -9.75 -1.06
N CYS A 417 26.22 -10.70 -1.69
CA CYS A 417 25.51 -11.78 -0.98
C CYS A 417 26.39 -13.03 -0.83
N GLU A 418 26.18 -13.78 0.24
CA GLU A 418 26.74 -15.14 0.37
C GLU A 418 25.96 -16.10 -0.53
N TRP A 419 26.62 -16.80 -1.45
CA TRP A 419 25.96 -17.79 -2.32
C TRP A 419 26.24 -19.20 -1.81
N ILE A 420 25.17 -19.90 -1.42
CA ILE A 420 25.22 -21.25 -0.87
C ILE A 420 24.47 -22.20 -1.80
N LEU A 421 25.18 -23.20 -2.29
CA LEU A 421 24.61 -24.26 -3.12
C LEU A 421 24.54 -25.54 -2.29
N ALA A 422 23.32 -25.99 -2.00
CA ALA A 422 23.05 -27.22 -1.25
C ALA A 422 22.76 -28.36 -2.23
N ASP A 423 23.78 -29.19 -2.46
CA ASP A 423 23.75 -30.25 -3.46
C ASP A 423 23.19 -31.56 -2.91
N GLY A 424 22.19 -32.13 -3.60
CA GLY A 424 21.51 -33.36 -3.20
C GLY A 424 22.17 -34.64 -3.73
N GLY A 425 23.48 -34.64 -3.96
CA GLY A 425 24.20 -35.77 -4.57
C GLY A 425 24.17 -35.74 -6.09
N SER A 426 24.59 -34.63 -6.69
CA SER A 426 24.75 -34.50 -8.14
C SER A 426 25.86 -35.43 -8.66
N HIS A 427 25.62 -36.02 -9.82
CA HIS A 427 26.57 -36.93 -10.50
C HIS A 427 27.27 -36.24 -11.67
N ASP A 428 26.87 -35.02 -12.01
CA ASP A 428 27.43 -34.21 -13.07
C ASP A 428 28.45 -33.18 -12.53
N ALA A 429 28.91 -32.27 -13.39
CA ALA A 429 29.86 -31.23 -13.03
C ALA A 429 29.27 -30.08 -12.18
N THR A 430 28.05 -30.21 -11.62
CA THR A 430 27.37 -29.13 -10.87
C THR A 430 28.26 -28.60 -9.74
N CYS A 431 28.78 -29.49 -8.89
CA CYS A 431 29.55 -29.10 -7.70
C CYS A 431 30.90 -28.48 -8.04
N SER A 432 31.61 -29.00 -9.04
CA SER A 432 32.92 -28.48 -9.46
C SER A 432 32.78 -27.11 -10.12
N LEU A 433 31.79 -26.95 -11.00
CA LEU A 433 31.46 -25.66 -11.62
C LEU A 433 31.06 -24.63 -10.57
N ALA A 434 30.17 -24.99 -9.64
CA ALA A 434 29.72 -24.08 -8.59
C ALA A 434 30.89 -23.55 -7.75
N LYS A 435 31.82 -24.42 -7.33
CA LYS A 435 33.03 -24.00 -6.61
C LYS A 435 33.89 -23.04 -7.43
N SER A 436 34.06 -23.30 -8.74
CA SER A 436 34.85 -22.43 -9.63
C SER A 436 34.28 -21.01 -9.75
N PHE A 437 32.97 -20.84 -9.59
CA PHE A 437 32.30 -19.54 -9.61
C PHE A 437 32.14 -18.90 -8.22
N GLY A 438 32.76 -19.47 -7.17
CA GLY A 438 32.77 -18.90 -5.82
C GLY A 438 31.57 -19.27 -4.95
N PHE A 439 30.76 -20.26 -5.33
CA PHE A 439 29.69 -20.75 -4.47
C PHE A 439 30.26 -21.55 -3.31
N ARG A 440 29.67 -21.38 -2.12
CA ARG A 440 29.87 -22.29 -1.01
C ARG A 440 28.99 -23.53 -1.22
N VAL A 441 29.60 -24.65 -1.58
CA VAL A 441 28.89 -25.90 -1.83
C VAL A 441 28.77 -26.71 -0.53
N ILE A 442 27.55 -27.12 -0.20
CA ILE A 442 27.19 -27.97 0.94
C ILE A 442 26.63 -29.28 0.39
N ASN A 443 27.15 -30.41 0.84
CA ASN A 443 26.66 -31.72 0.44
C ASN A 443 25.46 -32.12 1.31
N SER A 444 24.43 -32.65 0.67
CA SER A 444 23.16 -33.04 1.25
C SER A 444 22.67 -34.37 0.71
N GLU A 445 21.82 -35.04 1.47
CA GLU A 445 20.99 -36.09 0.90
C GLU A 445 19.95 -35.49 -0.04
N LYS A 446 19.51 -36.27 -1.02
CA LYS A 446 18.49 -35.81 -1.97
C LYS A 446 17.17 -35.53 -1.24
N GLY A 447 16.67 -34.30 -1.37
CA GLY A 447 15.38 -33.90 -0.79
C GLY A 447 15.31 -32.40 -0.63
N ARG A 448 14.33 -31.75 -1.26
CA ARG A 448 14.29 -30.28 -1.33
C ARG A 448 14.31 -29.61 0.05
N GLY A 449 13.48 -30.08 0.99
CA GLY A 449 13.47 -29.56 2.35
C GLY A 449 14.79 -29.78 3.10
N LEU A 450 15.43 -30.95 2.92
CA LEU A 450 16.73 -31.27 3.53
C LEU A 450 17.85 -30.36 3.02
N GLN A 451 17.93 -30.18 1.70
CA GLN A 451 18.91 -29.31 1.05
C GLN A 451 18.75 -27.85 1.53
N LEU A 452 17.51 -27.36 1.58
CA LEU A 452 17.21 -26.01 2.05
C LEU A 452 17.56 -25.83 3.54
N ASP A 453 17.26 -26.83 4.39
CA ASP A 453 17.61 -26.80 5.82
C ASP A 453 19.12 -26.79 6.04
N GLN A 454 19.86 -27.65 5.36
CA GLN A 454 21.32 -27.67 5.47
C GLN A 454 21.97 -26.39 4.94
N GLY A 455 21.44 -25.84 3.85
CA GLY A 455 21.85 -24.52 3.37
C GLY A 455 21.58 -23.41 4.40
N LEU A 456 20.44 -23.48 5.11
CA LEU A 456 20.10 -22.55 6.18
C LEU A 456 21.06 -22.68 7.37
N GLN A 457 21.45 -23.90 7.77
CA GLN A 457 22.45 -24.14 8.82
C GLN A 457 23.83 -23.58 8.46
N ALA A 458 24.21 -23.63 7.19
CA ALA A 458 25.47 -23.08 6.72
C ALA A 458 25.46 -21.55 6.59
N ALA A 459 24.29 -20.91 6.49
CA ALA A 459 24.14 -19.50 6.20
C ALA A 459 24.61 -18.57 7.32
N LYS A 460 25.42 -17.57 6.95
CA LYS A 460 25.93 -16.54 7.87
C LYS A 460 25.14 -15.23 7.83
N GLY A 461 24.33 -15.02 6.80
CA GLY A 461 23.53 -13.82 6.62
C GLY A 461 22.47 -13.63 7.70
N ASP A 462 22.17 -12.39 8.04
CA ASP A 462 21.05 -12.05 8.92
C ASP A 462 19.70 -12.35 8.24
N GLN A 463 19.67 -12.22 6.91
CA GLN A 463 18.53 -12.55 6.07
C GLN A 463 18.89 -13.69 5.13
N VAL A 464 17.95 -14.60 4.91
CA VAL A 464 18.10 -15.72 3.99
C VAL A 464 17.10 -15.62 2.86
N VAL A 465 17.53 -16.01 1.66
CA VAL A 465 16.71 -16.08 0.45
C VAL A 465 16.85 -17.48 -0.14
N PHE A 466 15.74 -18.17 -0.30
CA PHE A 466 15.67 -19.46 -0.96
C PHE A 466 15.33 -19.26 -2.43
N MET A 467 16.23 -19.69 -3.31
CA MET A 467 16.15 -19.42 -4.74
C MET A 467 16.38 -20.70 -5.54
N HIS A 468 15.58 -20.90 -6.59
CA HIS A 468 15.85 -21.98 -7.56
C HIS A 468 16.90 -21.56 -8.57
N VAL A 469 17.67 -22.53 -9.08
CA VAL A 469 18.71 -22.32 -10.09
C VAL A 469 18.15 -21.70 -11.38
N ASP A 470 16.91 -22.03 -11.72
CA ASP A 470 16.22 -21.56 -12.92
C ASP A 470 15.49 -20.20 -12.75
N THR A 471 15.65 -19.58 -11.59
CA THR A 471 14.99 -18.32 -11.24
C THR A 471 15.95 -17.16 -11.41
N ARG A 472 15.43 -15.99 -11.80
CA ARG A 472 16.20 -14.76 -12.01
C ARG A 472 15.64 -13.64 -11.14
N LEU A 473 16.52 -13.04 -10.35
CA LEU A 473 16.24 -11.88 -9.51
C LEU A 473 16.12 -10.61 -10.36
N PRO A 474 15.13 -9.74 -10.11
CA PRO A 474 15.03 -8.45 -10.77
C PRO A 474 16.00 -7.43 -10.17
N ASP A 475 16.18 -6.31 -10.86
CA ASP A 475 16.86 -5.14 -10.34
C ASP A 475 16.27 -4.70 -8.99
N ARG A 476 17.13 -4.31 -8.04
CA ARG A 476 16.74 -3.83 -6.70
C ARG A 476 15.86 -4.79 -5.90
N TRP A 477 16.03 -6.10 -6.09
CA TRP A 477 15.34 -7.12 -5.31
C TRP A 477 15.65 -7.01 -3.81
N GLU A 478 16.91 -6.73 -3.45
CA GLU A 478 17.37 -6.55 -2.06
C GLU A 478 16.60 -5.43 -1.38
N ASP A 479 16.52 -4.25 -2.03
CA ASP A 479 15.75 -3.12 -1.54
C ASP A 479 14.29 -3.49 -1.30
N ALA A 480 13.67 -4.22 -2.23
CA ALA A 480 12.27 -4.64 -2.12
C ALA A 480 12.04 -5.58 -0.93
N MET A 481 12.95 -6.52 -0.70
CA MET A 481 12.95 -7.44 0.43
C MET A 481 13.17 -6.69 1.75
N LEU A 482 14.26 -5.93 1.86
CA LEU A 482 14.63 -5.21 3.07
C LEU A 482 13.55 -4.19 3.46
N ARG A 483 12.86 -3.57 2.50
CA ARG A 483 11.70 -2.70 2.77
C ARG A 483 10.53 -3.42 3.42
N CYS A 484 10.30 -4.70 3.11
CA CYS A 484 9.30 -5.49 3.80
C CYS A 484 9.74 -5.77 5.23
N LEU A 485 11.00 -6.16 5.40
CA LEU A 485 11.59 -6.52 6.69
C LEU A 485 11.80 -5.31 7.62
N LYS A 486 11.81 -4.07 7.10
CA LYS A 486 11.77 -2.85 7.93
C LYS A 486 10.56 -2.79 8.86
N ASP A 487 9.44 -3.41 8.50
CA ASP A 487 8.37 -3.67 9.46
C ASP A 487 8.81 -4.84 10.35
N PRO A 488 9.07 -4.63 11.65
CA PRO A 488 9.66 -5.65 12.51
C PRO A 488 8.68 -6.80 12.79
N ARG A 489 7.42 -6.68 12.36
CA ARG A 489 6.42 -7.74 12.43
C ARG A 489 6.46 -8.64 11.22
N VAL A 490 7.11 -8.22 10.14
CA VAL A 490 7.36 -9.05 8.97
C VAL A 490 8.60 -9.88 9.25
N VAL A 491 8.38 -11.19 9.35
CA VAL A 491 9.44 -12.16 9.68
C VAL A 491 9.99 -12.84 8.44
N GLY A 492 9.28 -12.74 7.32
CA GLY A 492 9.66 -13.26 6.02
C GLY A 492 8.64 -12.91 4.96
N GLY A 493 8.78 -13.52 3.78
CA GLY A 493 7.95 -13.19 2.64
C GLY A 493 8.40 -13.88 1.37
N ALA A 494 7.88 -13.39 0.25
CA ALA A 494 8.26 -13.83 -1.08
C ALA A 494 8.22 -12.67 -2.08
N PHE A 495 8.63 -12.91 -3.32
CA PHE A 495 8.52 -11.94 -4.41
C PHE A 495 7.30 -12.21 -5.29
N PHE A 496 6.86 -11.22 -6.06
CA PHE A 496 5.96 -11.51 -7.18
C PHE A 496 6.67 -12.42 -8.19
N LYS A 497 5.91 -13.26 -8.89
CA LYS A 497 6.47 -14.17 -9.89
C LYS A 497 5.89 -13.94 -11.29
N ARG A 498 6.76 -14.04 -12.29
CA ARG A 498 6.40 -14.21 -13.70
C ARG A 498 7.18 -15.39 -14.29
N PHE A 499 6.66 -15.97 -15.37
CA PHE A 499 7.31 -17.05 -16.09
C PHE A 499 8.02 -16.51 -17.35
N ASP A 500 9.11 -17.14 -17.78
CA ASP A 500 9.68 -16.93 -19.12
C ASP A 500 8.70 -17.44 -20.18
N HIS A 501 8.50 -16.67 -21.26
CA HIS A 501 7.59 -17.03 -22.38
C HIS A 501 6.22 -17.57 -21.93
N PRO A 502 5.42 -16.79 -21.17
CA PRO A 502 4.19 -17.29 -20.59
C PRO A 502 3.13 -17.56 -21.66
N HIS A 503 2.58 -18.77 -21.65
CA HIS A 503 1.32 -19.05 -22.34
C HIS A 503 0.22 -18.12 -21.79
N TRP A 504 -0.80 -17.79 -22.58
CA TRP A 504 -1.85 -16.83 -22.16
C TRP A 504 -2.56 -17.26 -20.88
N LEU A 505 -2.76 -18.57 -20.66
CA LEU A 505 -3.29 -19.18 -19.42
C LEU A 505 -2.41 -18.94 -18.17
N MET A 506 -1.17 -18.50 -18.34
CA MET A 506 -0.25 -18.19 -17.26
C MET A 506 -0.23 -16.70 -16.91
N ARG A 507 -0.98 -15.86 -17.65
CA ARG A 507 -1.21 -14.45 -17.31
C ARG A 507 -2.00 -14.38 -16.00
N GLY A 508 -1.68 -13.40 -15.15
CA GLY A 508 -2.28 -13.26 -13.81
C GLY A 508 -1.52 -13.93 -12.68
N SER A 509 -0.32 -14.47 -12.92
CA SER A 509 0.56 -15.03 -11.88
C SER A 509 0.75 -14.08 -10.68
N ARG A 510 0.91 -12.77 -10.95
CA ARG A 510 1.05 -11.74 -9.90
C ARG A 510 -0.19 -11.60 -9.03
N ILE A 511 -1.39 -11.67 -9.62
CA ILE A 511 -2.66 -11.60 -8.88
C ILE A 511 -2.78 -12.81 -7.97
N ARG A 512 -2.41 -14.00 -8.46
CA ARG A 512 -2.40 -15.21 -7.65
C ARG A 512 -1.39 -15.14 -6.50
N CYS A 513 -0.18 -14.62 -6.72
CA CYS A 513 0.79 -14.37 -5.64
C CYS A 513 0.19 -13.45 -4.57
N LEU A 514 -0.46 -12.36 -4.99
CA LEU A 514 -1.11 -11.42 -4.09
C LEU A 514 -2.25 -12.09 -3.30
N LEU A 515 -3.14 -12.82 -3.98
CA LEU A 515 -4.28 -13.50 -3.36
C LEU A 515 -3.81 -14.54 -2.33
N MET A 516 -2.81 -15.36 -2.70
CA MET A 516 -2.23 -16.36 -1.80
C MET A 516 -1.59 -15.71 -0.56
N MET A 517 -0.86 -14.61 -0.73
CA MET A 517 -0.27 -13.91 0.39
C MET A 517 -1.33 -13.24 1.29
N VAL A 518 -2.30 -12.54 0.71
CA VAL A 518 -3.28 -11.76 1.47
C VAL A 518 -4.33 -12.64 2.14
N VAL A 519 -4.85 -13.66 1.44
CA VAL A 519 -5.93 -14.52 1.95
C VAL A 519 -5.37 -15.64 2.82
N MET A 520 -4.30 -16.29 2.36
CA MET A 520 -3.79 -17.50 3.01
C MET A 520 -2.51 -17.25 3.81
N GLY A 521 -1.81 -16.14 3.59
CA GLY A 521 -0.49 -15.89 4.17
C GLY A 521 0.51 -16.98 3.80
N ARG A 522 0.54 -17.37 2.53
CA ARG A 522 1.41 -18.42 2.00
C ARG A 522 2.06 -17.97 0.69
N ALA A 523 3.23 -18.50 0.42
CA ALA A 523 3.91 -18.38 -0.86
C ALA A 523 4.51 -19.74 -1.25
N PHE A 524 4.78 -19.89 -2.54
CA PHE A 524 5.41 -21.07 -3.11
C PHE A 524 6.90 -20.79 -3.30
N GLY A 525 7.74 -21.83 -3.28
CA GLY A 525 9.19 -21.63 -3.34
C GLY A 525 9.69 -21.08 -4.68
N ASP A 526 8.91 -21.22 -5.75
CA ASP A 526 9.19 -20.56 -7.03
C ASP A 526 8.98 -19.03 -7.02
N GLN A 527 8.54 -18.47 -5.89
CA GLN A 527 8.43 -17.03 -5.65
C GLN A 527 9.68 -16.44 -4.98
N CYS A 528 10.74 -17.23 -4.77
CA CYS A 528 11.91 -16.89 -3.94
C CYS A 528 11.51 -16.47 -2.53
N LEU A 529 11.43 -17.44 -1.61
CA LEU A 529 11.09 -17.16 -0.22
C LEU A 529 12.25 -16.46 0.49
N PHE A 530 11.95 -15.47 1.32
CA PHE A 530 12.95 -14.82 2.16
C PHE A 530 12.49 -14.78 3.62
N ALA A 531 13.42 -14.78 4.56
CA ALA A 531 13.14 -14.71 5.98
C ALA A 531 14.29 -14.12 6.78
N ARG A 532 13.96 -13.64 7.98
CA ARG A 532 14.95 -13.37 9.03
C ARG A 532 15.53 -14.70 9.51
N ARG A 533 16.85 -14.87 9.42
CA ARG A 533 17.50 -16.15 9.70
C ARG A 533 17.26 -16.60 11.13
N ASP A 534 17.45 -15.70 12.09
CA ASP A 534 17.23 -15.92 13.52
C ASP A 534 15.81 -16.41 13.82
N ILE A 535 14.79 -15.77 13.25
CA ILE A 535 13.39 -16.15 13.46
C ILE A 535 13.07 -17.48 12.78
N LEU A 536 13.59 -17.72 11.57
CA LEU A 536 13.38 -18.99 10.88
C LEU A 536 13.99 -20.15 11.67
N MET A 537 15.23 -19.98 12.15
CA MET A 537 15.90 -20.95 13.03
C MET A 537 15.09 -21.19 14.32
N ALA A 538 14.67 -20.13 15.00
CA ALA A 538 13.85 -20.22 16.21
C ALA A 538 12.49 -20.89 15.97
N SER A 539 11.97 -20.83 14.74
CA SER A 539 10.70 -21.46 14.36
C SER A 539 10.79 -22.96 14.03
N GLY A 540 12.00 -23.54 14.12
CA GLY A 540 12.28 -24.95 13.83
C GLY A 540 12.99 -25.20 12.50
N GLY A 541 13.56 -24.17 11.87
CA GLY A 541 14.33 -24.30 10.61
C GLY A 541 13.46 -24.52 9.38
N VAL A 542 14.04 -25.08 8.30
CA VAL A 542 13.27 -25.48 7.12
C VAL A 542 12.72 -26.89 7.33
N PRO A 543 11.41 -27.13 7.17
CA PRO A 543 10.86 -28.48 7.23
C PRO A 543 11.54 -29.40 6.22
N ARG A 544 12.06 -30.52 6.71
CA ARG A 544 12.75 -31.55 5.92
C ARG A 544 11.78 -32.42 5.12
N LEU A 545 10.84 -31.77 4.43
CA LEU A 545 9.83 -32.42 3.61
C LEU A 545 10.32 -32.56 2.16
N PRO A 546 9.98 -33.66 1.47
CA PRO A 546 10.32 -33.82 0.05
C PRO A 546 9.49 -32.90 -0.86
N LEU A 547 8.28 -32.52 -0.42
CA LEU A 547 7.37 -31.63 -1.13
C LEU A 547 6.55 -30.79 -0.14
N MET A 548 6.13 -29.59 -0.55
CA MET A 548 5.34 -28.64 0.26
C MET A 548 6.11 -28.06 1.46
N GLU A 549 7.44 -28.14 1.43
CA GLU A 549 8.31 -27.57 2.45
C GLU A 549 8.15 -26.05 2.55
N ASP A 550 7.89 -25.38 1.42
CA ASP A 550 7.57 -23.95 1.33
C ASP A 550 6.29 -23.57 2.10
N LEU A 551 5.21 -24.33 1.95
CA LEU A 551 3.96 -24.10 2.65
C LEU A 551 4.08 -24.37 4.15
N ALA A 552 4.82 -25.41 4.53
CA ALA A 552 5.10 -25.75 5.91
C ALA A 552 5.95 -24.66 6.58
N MET A 553 6.99 -24.18 5.89
CA MET A 553 7.84 -23.07 6.34
C MET A 553 7.03 -21.77 6.51
N CYS A 554 6.17 -21.44 5.53
CA CYS A 554 5.26 -20.29 5.66
C CYS A 554 4.37 -20.40 6.91
N ARG A 555 3.85 -21.60 7.20
CA ARG A 555 3.00 -21.87 8.36
C ARG A 555 3.77 -21.68 9.68
N GLN A 556 5.02 -22.13 9.76
CA GLN A 556 5.89 -21.96 10.94
C GLN A 556 6.25 -20.49 11.19
N LEU A 557 6.73 -19.78 10.16
CA LEU A 557 7.05 -18.36 10.23
C LEU A 557 5.84 -17.53 10.67
N ARG A 558 4.64 -17.87 10.16
CA ARG A 558 3.39 -17.20 10.52
C ARG A 558 3.03 -17.24 12.01
N ARG A 559 3.59 -18.18 12.78
CA ARG A 559 3.40 -18.21 14.24
C ARG A 559 4.21 -17.13 14.95
N HIS A 560 5.26 -16.62 14.32
CA HIS A 560 6.20 -15.64 14.88
C HIS A 560 5.98 -14.22 14.31
N GLY A 561 5.29 -14.10 13.17
CA GLY A 561 4.88 -12.81 12.63
C GLY A 561 4.18 -12.88 11.27
N ASN A 562 4.10 -11.75 10.60
CA ASN A 562 3.47 -11.64 9.29
C ASN A 562 4.44 -12.04 8.17
N LEU A 563 3.87 -12.53 7.07
CA LEU A 563 4.56 -12.64 5.80
C LEU A 563 4.20 -11.44 4.90
N ALA A 564 5.12 -11.05 4.04
CA ALA A 564 4.93 -9.96 3.09
C ALA A 564 5.27 -10.39 1.65
N LEU A 565 4.71 -9.67 0.68
CA LEU A 565 5.07 -9.81 -0.72
C LEU A 565 5.92 -8.61 -1.14
N ALA A 566 7.18 -8.85 -1.47
CA ALA A 566 8.11 -7.82 -1.90
C ALA A 566 7.71 -7.27 -3.28
N ASP A 567 7.76 -5.95 -3.43
CA ASP A 567 7.45 -5.25 -4.67
C ASP A 567 8.60 -5.34 -5.70
N ALA A 568 8.91 -6.58 -6.05
CA ALA A 568 9.86 -6.99 -7.06
C ALA A 568 9.33 -8.30 -7.68
N CYS A 569 9.56 -8.48 -8.98
CA CYS A 569 9.02 -9.62 -9.72
C CYS A 569 10.14 -10.53 -10.22
N VAL A 570 10.33 -11.68 -9.56
CA VAL A 570 11.25 -12.73 -10.02
C VAL A 570 10.70 -13.41 -11.28
N MET A 571 11.62 -13.85 -12.13
CA MET A 571 11.30 -14.62 -13.33
C MET A 571 11.75 -16.06 -13.13
N THR A 572 10.83 -17.02 -13.25
CA THR A 572 11.13 -18.47 -13.14
C THR A 572 10.85 -19.18 -14.46
N SER A 573 11.40 -20.38 -14.61
CA SER A 573 11.23 -21.19 -15.82
C SER A 573 9.84 -21.80 -15.96
N ALA A 574 9.27 -21.70 -17.15
CA ALA A 574 8.08 -22.39 -17.61
C ALA A 574 8.39 -23.78 -18.17
N ARG A 575 9.64 -24.28 -18.05
CA ARG A 575 10.07 -25.59 -18.58
C ARG A 575 9.07 -26.71 -18.27
N ARG A 576 8.65 -26.84 -17.01
CA ARG A 576 7.68 -27.86 -16.57
C ARG A 576 6.30 -27.66 -17.19
N PHE A 577 5.84 -26.41 -17.33
CA PHE A 577 4.58 -26.07 -17.98
C PHE A 577 4.60 -26.38 -19.49
N ARG A 578 5.75 -26.22 -20.15
CA ARG A 578 5.95 -26.58 -21.56
C ARG A 578 5.95 -28.10 -21.76
N GLN A 579 6.60 -28.85 -20.87
CA GLN A 579 6.70 -30.31 -20.96
C GLN A 579 5.39 -31.03 -20.62
N ARG A 580 4.71 -30.65 -19.53
CA ARG A 580 3.52 -31.36 -19.02
C ARG A 580 2.19 -30.74 -19.44
N GLY A 581 2.22 -29.54 -20.04
CA GLY A 581 1.05 -28.74 -20.39
C GLY A 581 0.53 -27.90 -19.21
N VAL A 582 -0.02 -26.72 -19.53
CA VAL A 582 -0.35 -25.71 -18.52
C VAL A 582 -1.48 -26.14 -17.58
N LEU A 583 -2.60 -26.59 -18.14
CA LEU A 583 -3.77 -27.01 -17.37
C LEU A 583 -3.49 -28.24 -16.50
N ARG A 584 -2.77 -29.23 -17.05
CA ARG A 584 -2.37 -30.44 -16.31
C ARG A 584 -1.46 -30.08 -15.14
N THR A 585 -0.50 -29.19 -15.35
CA THR A 585 0.41 -28.76 -14.28
C THR A 585 -0.34 -27.99 -13.19
N TYR A 586 -1.24 -27.06 -13.55
CA TYR A 586 -2.05 -26.36 -12.54
C TYR A 586 -3.03 -27.27 -11.83
N GLY A 587 -3.70 -28.18 -12.52
CA GLY A 587 -4.60 -29.17 -11.91
C GLY A 587 -3.85 -30.08 -10.93
N LEU A 588 -2.67 -30.58 -11.32
CA LEU A 588 -1.82 -31.38 -10.45
C LEU A 588 -1.37 -30.59 -9.21
N MET A 589 -0.87 -29.36 -9.39
CA MET A 589 -0.48 -28.51 -8.25
C MET A 589 -1.65 -28.20 -7.32
N GLY A 590 -2.83 -27.90 -7.87
CA GLY A 590 -4.03 -27.65 -7.10
C GLY A 590 -4.48 -28.87 -6.30
N TRP A 591 -4.44 -30.05 -6.92
CA TRP A 591 -4.78 -31.32 -6.27
C TRP A 591 -3.79 -31.68 -5.15
N LEU A 592 -2.48 -31.57 -5.41
CA LEU A 592 -1.44 -31.84 -4.40
C LEU A 592 -1.57 -30.88 -3.22
N TRP A 593 -1.80 -29.60 -3.50
CA TRP A 593 -2.03 -28.59 -2.46
C TRP A 593 -3.27 -28.91 -1.61
N LEU A 594 -4.39 -29.28 -2.25
CA LEU A 594 -5.62 -29.63 -1.55
C LEU A 594 -5.43 -30.86 -0.66
N ARG A 595 -4.78 -31.91 -1.18
CA ARG A 595 -4.47 -33.13 -0.42
C ARG A 595 -3.56 -32.84 0.77
N TYR A 596 -2.53 -32.01 0.58
CA TYR A 596 -1.68 -31.57 1.68
C TYR A 596 -2.45 -30.75 2.73
N ALA A 597 -3.35 -29.86 2.29
CA ALA A 597 -4.20 -29.10 3.19
C ALA A 597 -5.18 -29.98 3.99
N LEU A 598 -5.61 -31.11 3.41
CA LEU A 598 -6.42 -32.15 4.05
C LEU A 598 -5.60 -33.15 4.90
N GLY A 599 -4.29 -32.95 5.03
CA GLY A 599 -3.43 -33.74 5.93
C GLY A 599 -2.76 -34.97 5.31
N SER A 600 -2.74 -35.11 3.97
CA SER A 600 -1.99 -36.19 3.32
C SER A 600 -0.47 -36.05 3.57
N PRO A 601 0.27 -37.15 3.82
CA PRO A 601 1.72 -37.11 4.07
C PRO A 601 2.48 -36.64 2.83
N ALA A 602 3.54 -35.86 3.04
CA ALA A 602 4.29 -35.19 1.96
C ALA A 602 5.01 -36.20 1.05
N GLU A 603 5.42 -37.33 1.59
CA GLU A 603 6.10 -38.44 0.92
C GLU A 603 5.19 -39.07 -0.15
N ALA A 604 3.91 -39.30 0.20
CA ALA A 604 2.91 -39.83 -0.73
C ALA A 604 2.57 -38.83 -1.86
N LEU A 605 2.68 -37.53 -1.59
CA LEU A 605 2.49 -36.48 -2.59
C LEU A 605 3.71 -36.37 -3.51
N ALA A 606 4.91 -36.52 -2.96
CA ALA A 606 6.17 -36.49 -3.71
C ALA A 606 6.25 -37.62 -4.75
N SER A 607 5.89 -38.85 -4.36
CA SER A 607 5.92 -40.02 -5.26
C SER A 607 4.99 -39.85 -6.49
N ARG A 608 3.85 -39.17 -6.31
CA ARG A 608 2.94 -38.85 -7.42
C ARG A 608 3.40 -37.66 -8.26
N TYR A 609 4.19 -36.76 -7.68
CA TYR A 609 4.70 -35.58 -8.37
C TYR A 609 5.93 -35.88 -9.25
N HIS A 610 6.78 -36.78 -8.75
CA HIS A 610 7.99 -37.31 -9.40
C HIS A 610 7.81 -38.80 -9.72
N PRO A 611 6.96 -39.17 -10.69
CA PRO A 611 6.72 -40.58 -11.01
C PRO A 611 7.96 -41.32 -11.54
N GLU A 612 8.95 -40.58 -12.06
CA GLU A 612 10.23 -41.10 -12.57
C GLU A 612 11.23 -41.47 -11.46
N GLU A 613 10.91 -41.22 -10.18
CA GLU A 613 11.77 -41.53 -9.03
C GLU A 613 11.42 -42.85 -8.33
N LYS A 614 10.63 -43.73 -8.97
CA LYS A 614 10.57 -45.13 -8.53
C LYS A 614 11.91 -45.78 -8.80
N THR A 615 12.70 -46.01 -7.76
CA THR A 615 13.79 -46.99 -7.78
C THR A 615 13.22 -48.33 -8.30
N PRO A 616 13.89 -49.00 -9.26
CA PRO A 616 13.73 -50.45 -9.34
C PRO A 616 14.15 -51.01 -7.98
N THR A 617 13.33 -51.93 -7.48
CA THR A 617 13.38 -52.60 -6.16
C THR A 617 14.76 -52.96 -5.66
#